data_AF-A0A7W1NY45-F1
#
_entry.id   AF-A0A7W1NY45-F1
#
_cell.length_a   1.000
_cell.length_b   1.000
_cell.length_c   1.000
_cell.angle_alpha   90.00
_cell.angle_beta   90.00
_cell.angle_gamma   90.00
#
_symmetry.space_group_name_H-M   'P 1'
#
loop_
_entity.id
_entity.type
_entity.pdbx_description
1 polymer ?
#
loop_
_entity_poly.entity_id
_entity_poly.type
_entity_poly.pdbx_seq_one_letter_code
_entity_poly.pdbx_strand_id
1 'polypeptide(L)'
;MIRKCVIAMFMLLSCYSTISAQFKDCPDQIAKALEAVSKLCDGIGRNEVCYGNSQVVAEARPDVKNLLFEKPGQIEKFQRIQSLHFSGLDNKTGVWGIALMSLQANIANTLPGQNVKILIFGAVQIQGDAKADKSIHSLYFQSALNTTSCNDAPPNGILVQTPEGVKKVQFSVNDVQIELGSTIFMQAQPATATTPGQYTISVLEGHALLTAAGQTLYVPAGAEGIVPLDTQGRASGTPVLGYYRDSEVAHLPVSVLPKSIQITPSVVDAIGIGTDVTSSNVPDVGIWNYGYKLISSCAGWNLPPDLSGKVRITFSTDRSSFALNTDTYQRVSEGVYVRNAPYKDAVWLYTLRFTSATAFEGKITAWWAQDKCVPVYTVTGSQ
;
A
#
# COMPACT_ATOMS: atom_id res chain seq x y z
N MET A 1 58.69 8.80 -52.30
CA MET A 1 57.36 9.29 -51.86
C MET A 1 56.37 8.18 -51.47
N ILE A 2 56.59 6.90 -51.79
CA ILE A 2 55.62 5.81 -51.52
C ILE A 2 55.67 5.26 -50.06
N ARG A 3 56.76 5.53 -49.32
CA ARG A 3 56.98 4.95 -47.98
C ARG A 3 56.28 5.67 -46.82
N LYS A 4 55.70 6.86 -47.06
CA LYS A 4 54.97 7.63 -46.03
C LYS A 4 53.45 7.42 -46.07
N CYS A 5 52.89 6.87 -47.14
CA CYS A 5 51.44 6.63 -47.25
C CYS A 5 50.96 5.35 -46.54
N VAL A 6 51.83 4.35 -46.36
CA VAL A 6 51.41 3.05 -45.79
C VAL A 6 51.22 3.10 -44.27
N ILE A 7 51.96 3.97 -43.56
CA ILE A 7 51.83 4.12 -42.10
C ILE A 7 50.57 4.92 -41.72
N ALA A 8 50.10 5.82 -42.60
CA ALA A 8 48.88 6.59 -42.36
C ALA A 8 47.60 5.76 -42.54
N MET A 9 47.64 4.65 -43.27
CA MET A 9 46.45 3.83 -43.56
C MET A 9 46.24 2.69 -42.54
N PHE A 10 47.26 2.34 -41.75
CA PHE A 10 47.17 1.31 -40.70
C PHE A 10 46.80 1.88 -39.31
N MET A 11 46.80 3.21 -39.15
CA MET A 11 46.45 3.91 -37.90
C MET A 11 45.02 4.50 -37.93
N LEU A 12 44.18 4.01 -38.84
CA LEU A 12 42.76 4.39 -38.97
C LEU A 12 41.81 3.21 -38.71
N LEU A 13 42.33 2.04 -38.29
CA LEU A 13 41.57 0.78 -38.24
C LEU A 13 41.58 0.05 -36.87
N SER A 14 41.86 0.72 -35.76
CA SER A 14 41.98 0.05 -34.44
C SER A 14 41.31 0.76 -33.25
N CYS A 15 40.46 1.76 -33.48
CA CYS A 15 39.46 2.20 -32.48
C CYS A 15 38.07 1.76 -32.92
N TYR A 16 37.87 0.45 -33.08
CA TYR A 16 36.54 -0.11 -32.84
C TYR A 16 36.34 -0.09 -31.34
N SER A 17 35.92 1.06 -30.82
CA SER A 17 35.32 1.14 -29.50
C SER A 17 34.18 0.14 -29.51
N THR A 18 34.32 -0.98 -28.81
CA THR A 18 33.16 -1.78 -28.43
C THR A 18 32.34 -0.89 -27.52
N ILE A 19 31.37 -0.18 -28.12
CA ILE A 19 30.26 0.42 -27.39
C ILE A 19 29.56 -0.77 -26.74
N SER A 20 29.89 -1.06 -25.48
CA SER A 20 29.06 -1.93 -24.66
C SER A 20 27.69 -1.28 -24.61
N ALA A 21 26.74 -1.83 -25.38
CA ALA A 21 25.37 -1.38 -25.39
C ALA A 21 24.80 -1.46 -23.97
N GLN A 22 24.42 -0.28 -23.49
CA GLN A 22 23.64 0.10 -22.32
C GLN A 22 22.83 -1.04 -21.67
N PHE A 23 23.20 -1.39 -20.43
CA PHE A 23 22.39 -2.23 -19.54
C PHE A 23 22.06 -1.48 -18.24
N LYS A 24 21.64 -0.21 -18.36
CA LYS A 24 21.50 0.72 -17.22
C LYS A 24 20.30 1.66 -17.26
N ASP A 25 19.19 1.21 -17.85
CA ASP A 25 18.05 2.09 -18.17
C ASP A 25 16.76 1.72 -17.40
N CYS A 26 16.86 1.09 -16.22
CA CYS A 26 15.65 0.73 -15.46
C CYS A 26 14.77 1.95 -15.11
N PRO A 27 15.32 3.06 -14.58
CA PRO A 27 14.51 4.27 -14.34
C PRO A 27 13.86 4.82 -15.62
N ASP A 28 14.58 4.80 -16.74
CA ASP A 28 14.08 5.28 -18.02
C ASP A 28 12.95 4.40 -18.59
N GLN A 29 13.04 3.09 -18.41
CA GLN A 29 11.98 2.14 -18.80
C GLN A 29 10.71 2.36 -17.97
N ILE A 30 10.86 2.53 -16.66
CA ILE A 30 9.75 2.85 -15.76
C ILE A 30 9.10 4.16 -16.17
N ALA A 31 9.90 5.23 -16.35
CA ALA A 31 9.39 6.54 -16.74
C ALA A 31 8.62 6.50 -18.07
N LYS A 32 9.16 5.83 -19.09
CA LYS A 32 8.49 5.66 -20.40
C LYS A 32 7.17 4.90 -20.28
N ALA A 33 7.13 3.83 -19.49
CA ALA A 33 5.92 3.05 -19.31
C ALA A 33 4.82 3.85 -18.59
N LEU A 34 5.20 4.62 -17.56
CA LEU A 34 4.29 5.50 -16.83
C LEU A 34 3.75 6.64 -17.70
N GLU A 35 4.60 7.26 -18.52
CA GLU A 35 4.20 8.29 -19.48
C GLU A 35 3.22 7.71 -20.53
N ALA A 36 3.51 6.51 -21.05
CA ALA A 36 2.65 5.83 -22.00
C ALA A 36 1.25 5.58 -21.43
N VAL A 37 1.16 5.06 -20.18
CA VAL A 37 -0.13 4.82 -19.53
C VAL A 37 -0.90 6.13 -19.34
N SER A 38 -0.24 7.16 -18.82
CA SER A 38 -0.87 8.46 -18.56
C SER A 38 -1.47 9.08 -19.83
N LYS A 39 -0.75 8.95 -20.96
CA LYS A 39 -1.19 9.51 -22.25
C LYS A 39 -2.23 8.65 -22.98
N LEU A 40 -2.04 7.33 -22.98
CA LEU A 40 -2.85 6.41 -23.80
C LEU A 40 -4.17 6.01 -23.12
N CYS A 41 -4.19 6.03 -21.78
CA CYS A 41 -5.36 5.67 -21.00
C CYS A 41 -6.20 6.86 -20.55
N ASP A 42 -5.95 8.04 -21.15
CA ASP A 42 -6.82 9.19 -20.96
C ASP A 42 -8.24 8.89 -21.45
N GLY A 43 -9.24 9.43 -20.75
CA GLY A 43 -10.64 9.21 -21.08
C GLY A 43 -11.21 7.83 -20.72
N ILE A 44 -10.49 6.98 -19.96
CA ILE A 44 -11.04 5.70 -19.49
C ILE A 44 -12.36 5.89 -18.72
N GLY A 45 -13.40 5.20 -19.20
CA GLY A 45 -14.76 5.31 -18.73
C GLY A 45 -15.05 4.48 -17.48
N ARG A 46 -16.33 4.23 -17.25
CA ARG A 46 -16.79 3.47 -16.08
C ARG A 46 -16.65 1.97 -16.35
N ASN A 47 -16.13 1.24 -15.37
CA ASN A 47 -15.97 -0.21 -15.40
C ASN A 47 -15.13 -0.70 -16.58
N GLU A 48 -14.13 0.11 -16.93
CA GLU A 48 -13.22 -0.14 -18.04
C GLU A 48 -11.80 -0.32 -17.50
N VAL A 49 -11.02 -1.08 -18.26
CA VAL A 49 -9.58 -1.25 -18.08
C VAL A 49 -8.90 -0.81 -19.37
N CYS A 50 -7.79 -0.09 -19.24
CA CYS A 50 -6.94 0.33 -20.33
C CYS A 50 -5.62 -0.42 -20.26
N TYR A 51 -5.22 -1.01 -21.39
CA TYR A 51 -3.91 -1.60 -21.57
C TYR A 51 -2.87 -0.48 -21.57
N GLY A 52 -2.07 -0.38 -20.51
CA GLY A 52 -1.10 0.70 -20.36
C GLY A 52 0.23 0.39 -21.01
N ASN A 53 0.88 -0.69 -20.60
CA ASN A 53 2.19 -1.10 -21.09
C ASN A 53 2.34 -2.62 -21.20
N SER A 54 3.24 -3.03 -22.09
CA SER A 54 3.54 -4.40 -22.57
C SER A 54 3.23 -5.59 -21.64
N GLN A 55 2.81 -6.69 -22.26
CA GLN A 55 2.50 -7.99 -21.66
C GLN A 55 1.41 -7.96 -20.58
N VAL A 56 0.27 -7.41 -20.96
CA VAL A 56 -1.02 -7.74 -20.33
C VAL A 56 -1.68 -8.84 -21.13
N VAL A 57 -1.96 -9.98 -20.51
CA VAL A 57 -2.73 -11.07 -21.11
C VAL A 57 -4.13 -11.04 -20.51
N ALA A 58 -5.14 -10.88 -21.36
CA ALA A 58 -6.53 -10.88 -20.95
C ALA A 58 -7.24 -12.14 -21.46
N GLU A 59 -7.91 -12.86 -20.56
CA GLU A 59 -8.78 -13.95 -20.95
C GLU A 59 -10.22 -13.44 -21.05
N ALA A 60 -10.85 -13.67 -22.18
CA ALA A 60 -12.23 -13.31 -22.41
C ALA A 60 -13.18 -14.21 -21.62
N ARG A 61 -14.32 -13.69 -21.19
CA ARG A 61 -15.40 -14.54 -20.66
C ARG A 61 -15.92 -15.49 -21.75
N PRO A 62 -16.51 -16.66 -21.38
CA PRO A 62 -16.98 -17.66 -22.35
C PRO A 62 -17.99 -17.15 -23.39
N ASP A 63 -18.75 -16.10 -23.07
CA ASP A 63 -19.74 -15.46 -23.95
C ASP A 63 -19.15 -14.39 -24.89
N VAL A 64 -17.87 -14.05 -24.73
CA VAL A 64 -17.18 -13.01 -25.50
C VAL A 64 -16.36 -13.65 -26.62
N LYS A 65 -16.76 -13.40 -27.88
CA LYS A 65 -16.08 -13.97 -29.06
C LYS A 65 -14.90 -13.16 -29.58
N ASN A 66 -14.92 -11.83 -29.37
CA ASN A 66 -13.92 -10.90 -29.90
C ASN A 66 -13.52 -9.92 -28.79
N LEU A 67 -12.54 -10.29 -27.97
CA LEU A 67 -11.94 -9.39 -26.98
C LEU A 67 -10.77 -8.66 -27.66
N LEU A 68 -10.77 -7.32 -27.65
CA LEU A 68 -9.71 -6.51 -28.26
C LEU A 68 -8.89 -5.84 -27.17
N PHE A 69 -7.88 -6.55 -26.66
CA PHE A 69 -7.05 -6.10 -25.53
C PHE A 69 -5.62 -6.66 -25.60
N GLU A 70 -4.90 -6.32 -26.66
CA GLU A 70 -3.59 -6.89 -27.01
C GLU A 70 -2.48 -5.82 -27.12
N LYS A 71 -2.82 -4.54 -27.23
CA LYS A 71 -1.83 -3.45 -27.41
C LYS A 71 -2.11 -2.23 -26.52
N PRO A 72 -1.06 -1.45 -26.17
CA PRO A 72 -1.20 -0.20 -25.42
C PRO A 72 -2.24 0.77 -25.99
N GLY A 73 -3.00 1.39 -25.10
CA GLY A 73 -4.10 2.33 -25.40
C GLY A 73 -5.44 1.69 -25.75
N GLN A 74 -5.53 0.36 -25.82
CA GLN A 74 -6.83 -0.30 -25.94
C GLN A 74 -7.58 -0.24 -24.61
N ILE A 75 -8.84 0.17 -24.67
CA ILE A 75 -9.77 0.22 -23.55
C ILE A 75 -10.84 -0.82 -23.77
N GLU A 76 -11.14 -1.61 -22.75
CA GLU A 76 -12.15 -2.66 -22.81
C GLU A 76 -12.96 -2.70 -21.51
N LYS A 77 -14.21 -3.14 -21.60
CA LYS A 77 -15.08 -3.29 -20.44
C LYS A 77 -14.61 -4.45 -19.59
N PHE A 78 -14.35 -4.21 -18.31
CA PHE A 78 -13.90 -5.25 -17.39
C PHE A 78 -14.89 -6.42 -17.29
N GLN A 79 -16.18 -6.18 -17.51
CA GLN A 79 -17.22 -7.22 -17.55
C GLN A 79 -17.02 -8.27 -18.65
N ARG A 80 -16.26 -7.94 -19.72
CA ARG A 80 -15.97 -8.87 -20.83
C ARG A 80 -14.73 -9.71 -20.56
N ILE A 81 -13.98 -9.36 -19.52
CA ILE A 81 -12.72 -9.98 -19.15
C ILE A 81 -12.98 -10.89 -17.95
N GLN A 82 -12.46 -12.11 -18.03
CA GLN A 82 -12.52 -13.09 -16.95
C GLN A 82 -11.31 -12.92 -16.03
N SER A 83 -10.12 -12.82 -16.61
CA SER A 83 -8.86 -12.67 -15.90
C SER A 83 -7.92 -11.73 -16.65
N LEU A 84 -7.07 -11.04 -15.90
CA LEU A 84 -5.95 -10.25 -16.41
C LEU A 84 -4.68 -10.73 -15.73
N HIS A 85 -3.65 -11.00 -16.53
CA HIS A 85 -2.33 -11.39 -16.07
C HIS A 85 -1.31 -10.36 -16.55
N PHE A 86 -0.54 -9.84 -15.61
CA PHE A 86 0.47 -8.81 -15.85
C PHE A 86 1.85 -9.39 -15.56
N SER A 87 2.83 -9.04 -16.39
CA SER A 87 4.23 -9.41 -16.17
C SER A 87 4.94 -8.42 -15.23
N GLY A 88 5.80 -8.96 -14.37
CA GLY A 88 6.75 -8.16 -13.59
C GLY A 88 7.76 -7.44 -14.48
N LEU A 89 8.48 -6.47 -13.91
CA LEU A 89 9.57 -5.79 -14.63
C LEU A 89 10.69 -6.79 -14.95
N ASP A 90 10.98 -6.96 -16.24
CA ASP A 90 12.15 -7.68 -16.73
C ASP A 90 13.18 -6.69 -17.30
N ASN A 91 14.27 -6.51 -16.55
CA ASN A 91 15.35 -5.60 -16.88
C ASN A 91 16.09 -5.95 -18.20
N LYS A 92 15.97 -7.19 -18.70
CA LYS A 92 16.62 -7.61 -19.95
C LYS A 92 15.77 -7.30 -21.17
N THR A 93 14.46 -7.47 -21.05
CA THR A 93 13.52 -7.32 -22.17
C THR A 93 12.77 -5.99 -22.15
N GLY A 94 12.85 -5.23 -21.05
CA GLY A 94 12.13 -3.97 -20.85
C GLY A 94 10.62 -4.17 -20.71
N VAL A 95 10.18 -5.40 -20.43
CA VAL A 95 8.78 -5.73 -20.25
C VAL A 95 8.36 -5.34 -18.84
N TRP A 96 7.24 -4.61 -18.73
CA TRP A 96 6.60 -4.31 -17.45
C TRP A 96 5.12 -4.09 -17.66
N GLY A 97 4.30 -4.96 -17.07
CA GLY A 97 2.85 -4.89 -17.17
C GLY A 97 2.30 -3.72 -16.37
N ILE A 98 1.57 -2.83 -17.04
CA ILE A 98 0.83 -1.73 -16.40
C ILE A 98 -0.55 -1.60 -17.04
N ALA A 99 -1.58 -1.39 -16.23
CA ALA A 99 -2.90 -0.97 -16.68
C ALA A 99 -3.51 0.08 -15.75
N LEU A 100 -4.36 0.91 -16.33
CA LEU A 100 -5.24 1.79 -15.58
C LEU A 100 -6.66 1.24 -15.67
N MET A 101 -7.34 1.14 -14.53
CA MET A 101 -8.71 0.68 -14.42
C MET A 101 -9.56 1.70 -13.67
N SER A 102 -10.83 1.77 -14.02
CA SER A 102 -11.79 2.72 -13.46
C SER A 102 -13.03 1.94 -13.06
N LEU A 103 -13.23 1.73 -11.76
CA LEU A 103 -14.30 0.88 -11.22
C LEU A 103 -15.32 1.72 -10.48
N GLN A 104 -16.61 1.46 -10.70
CA GLN A 104 -17.67 2.08 -9.91
C GLN A 104 -17.67 1.50 -8.49
N ALA A 105 -17.39 2.34 -7.49
CA ALA A 105 -17.58 1.98 -6.10
C ALA A 105 -19.02 2.32 -5.67
N ASN A 106 -19.61 1.51 -4.78
CA ASN A 106 -20.91 1.84 -4.21
C ASN A 106 -20.70 2.93 -3.17
N ILE A 107 -21.34 4.08 -3.39
CA ILE A 107 -21.27 5.21 -2.49
C ILE A 107 -22.67 5.43 -1.95
N ALA A 108 -22.82 5.35 -0.62
CA ALA A 108 -24.05 5.80 0.02
C ALA A 108 -24.17 7.32 -0.18
N ASN A 109 -25.27 7.77 -0.81
CA ASN A 109 -25.66 9.19 -0.96
C ASN A 109 -24.81 10.07 -1.88
N THR A 110 -24.35 9.60 -3.04
CA THR A 110 -23.80 10.51 -4.09
C THR A 110 -24.43 10.29 -5.47
N LEU A 111 -24.33 11.35 -6.29
CA LEU A 111 -24.77 11.38 -7.68
C LEU A 111 -24.12 10.25 -8.50
N PRO A 112 -24.83 9.67 -9.50
CA PRO A 112 -24.25 8.68 -10.39
C PRO A 112 -22.97 9.21 -11.05
N GLY A 113 -21.86 8.44 -11.01
CA GLY A 113 -20.65 8.73 -11.81
C GLY A 113 -19.29 8.72 -11.10
N GLN A 114 -19.20 8.38 -9.82
CA GLN A 114 -17.92 8.37 -9.09
C GLN A 114 -17.24 7.00 -9.18
N ASN A 115 -16.06 6.96 -9.82
CA ASN A 115 -15.29 5.74 -10.05
C ASN A 115 -13.95 5.80 -9.31
N VAL A 116 -13.56 4.74 -8.61
CA VAL A 116 -12.19 4.60 -8.10
C VAL A 116 -11.25 4.35 -9.27
N LYS A 117 -10.07 4.95 -9.19
CA LYS A 117 -8.99 4.75 -10.17
C LYS A 117 -8.00 3.76 -9.60
N ILE A 118 -7.73 2.72 -10.35
CA ILE A 118 -6.88 1.60 -9.95
C ILE A 118 -5.73 1.53 -10.95
N LEU A 119 -4.50 1.79 -10.50
CA LEU A 119 -3.31 1.56 -11.29
C LEU A 119 -2.72 0.21 -10.90
N ILE A 120 -2.58 -0.68 -11.88
CA ILE A 120 -2.08 -2.04 -11.71
C ILE A 120 -0.70 -2.11 -12.31
N PHE A 121 0.28 -2.64 -11.59
CA PHE A 121 1.66 -2.69 -12.07
C PHE A 121 2.45 -3.89 -11.55
N GLY A 122 3.31 -4.42 -12.42
CA GLY A 122 4.15 -5.56 -12.13
C GLY A 122 3.42 -6.89 -12.24
N ALA A 123 4.00 -7.93 -11.63
CA ALA A 123 3.50 -9.30 -11.69
C ALA A 123 2.22 -9.45 -10.85
N VAL A 124 1.09 -9.10 -11.45
CA VAL A 124 -0.24 -9.09 -10.82
C VAL A 124 -1.18 -9.97 -11.63
N GLN A 125 -2.11 -10.64 -10.95
CA GLN A 125 -3.23 -11.32 -11.57
C GLN A 125 -4.52 -10.80 -10.96
N ILE A 126 -5.49 -10.52 -11.80
CA ILE A 126 -6.80 -10.03 -11.41
C ILE A 126 -7.84 -10.97 -12.01
N GLN A 127 -8.82 -11.34 -11.21
CA GLN A 127 -9.94 -12.16 -11.62
C GLN A 127 -11.25 -11.46 -11.26
N GLY A 128 -12.12 -11.31 -12.25
CA GLY A 128 -13.49 -10.86 -12.02
C GLY A 128 -14.33 -12.01 -11.47
N ASP A 129 -15.27 -11.72 -10.57
CA ASP A 129 -16.19 -12.74 -10.08
C ASP A 129 -17.08 -13.28 -11.22
N ALA A 130 -17.03 -14.59 -11.43
CA ALA A 130 -17.79 -15.31 -12.44
C ALA A 130 -19.29 -15.39 -12.08
N LYS A 131 -19.64 -15.31 -10.79
CA LYS A 131 -21.02 -15.42 -10.28
C LYS A 131 -21.71 -14.09 -10.09
N ALA A 132 -20.99 -12.98 -10.20
CA ALA A 132 -21.58 -11.67 -10.04
C ALA A 132 -22.43 -11.36 -11.27
N ASP A 133 -23.75 -11.48 -11.12
CA ASP A 133 -24.75 -11.20 -12.14
C ASP A 133 -24.66 -9.71 -12.53
N LYS A 134 -23.82 -9.42 -13.54
CA LYS A 134 -23.57 -8.09 -14.13
C LYS A 134 -23.10 -6.98 -13.17
N SER A 135 -22.86 -7.28 -11.90
CA SER A 135 -22.45 -6.32 -10.87
C SER A 135 -20.99 -6.56 -10.46
N ILE A 136 -20.07 -5.62 -10.69
CA ILE A 136 -18.61 -5.81 -10.54
C ILE A 136 -18.16 -5.60 -9.08
N HIS A 137 -18.91 -6.13 -8.11
CA HIS A 137 -18.70 -5.77 -6.70
C HIS A 137 -17.64 -6.59 -5.97
N SER A 138 -17.15 -7.67 -6.58
CA SER A 138 -16.13 -8.57 -6.04
C SER A 138 -15.00 -8.72 -7.05
N LEU A 139 -13.84 -8.16 -6.72
CA LEU A 139 -12.59 -8.33 -7.45
C LEU A 139 -11.67 -9.24 -6.64
N TYR A 140 -11.02 -10.19 -7.30
CA TYR A 140 -9.92 -10.94 -6.70
C TYR A 140 -8.61 -10.50 -7.35
N PHE A 141 -7.58 -10.26 -6.55
CA PHE A 141 -6.25 -9.97 -7.04
C PHE A 141 -5.18 -10.70 -6.23
N GLN A 142 -4.07 -10.97 -6.90
CA GLN A 142 -2.85 -11.48 -6.27
C GLN A 142 -1.64 -10.85 -6.95
N SER A 143 -0.56 -10.68 -6.20
CA SER A 143 0.69 -10.09 -6.66
C SER A 143 1.84 -11.01 -6.28
N ALA A 144 2.76 -11.25 -7.22
CA ALA A 144 3.98 -11.98 -6.93
C ALA A 144 4.86 -11.19 -5.95
N LEU A 145 5.74 -11.90 -5.26
CA LEU A 145 6.80 -11.27 -4.46
C LEU A 145 7.71 -10.42 -5.37
N ASN A 146 8.31 -9.39 -4.79
CA ASN A 146 9.23 -8.52 -5.50
C ASN A 146 10.54 -9.27 -5.76
N THR A 147 10.78 -9.70 -7.00
CA THR A 147 11.99 -10.46 -7.39
C THR A 147 12.90 -9.69 -8.35
N THR A 148 12.63 -8.40 -8.58
CA THR A 148 13.41 -7.58 -9.51
C THR A 148 14.78 -7.23 -8.94
N SER A 149 15.80 -7.22 -9.80
CA SER A 149 17.14 -6.74 -9.47
C SER A 149 17.31 -5.22 -9.62
N CYS A 150 16.25 -4.51 -10.02
CA CYS A 150 16.25 -3.06 -10.12
C CYS A 150 15.78 -2.44 -8.80
N ASN A 151 16.67 -1.71 -8.13
CA ASN A 151 16.38 -1.07 -6.84
C ASN A 151 15.32 0.04 -6.93
N ASP A 152 15.23 0.72 -8.07
CA ASP A 152 14.26 1.81 -8.30
C ASP A 152 12.91 1.30 -8.81
N ALA A 153 12.77 -0.02 -9.00
CA ALA A 153 11.53 -0.58 -9.49
C ALA A 153 10.46 -0.58 -8.38
N PRO A 154 9.24 -0.13 -8.70
CA PRO A 154 8.14 -0.26 -7.77
C PRO A 154 7.88 -1.74 -7.45
N PRO A 155 7.37 -2.03 -6.25
CA PRO A 155 6.87 -3.37 -5.94
C PRO A 155 5.74 -3.80 -6.88
N ASN A 156 5.46 -5.09 -6.97
CA ASN A 156 4.27 -5.57 -7.68
C ASN A 156 3.02 -5.29 -6.83
N GLY A 157 1.97 -4.73 -7.42
CA GLY A 157 0.72 -4.51 -6.70
C GLY A 157 -0.23 -3.57 -7.43
N ILE A 158 -1.19 -3.04 -6.66
CA ILE A 158 -2.19 -2.10 -7.16
C ILE A 158 -2.26 -0.86 -6.28
N LEU A 159 -2.34 0.31 -6.93
CA LEU A 159 -2.68 1.57 -6.29
C LEU A 159 -4.16 1.86 -6.51
N VAL A 160 -4.87 2.27 -5.47
CA VAL A 160 -6.28 2.67 -5.57
C VAL A 160 -6.44 4.07 -5.03
N GLN A 161 -7.06 4.95 -5.81
CA GLN A 161 -7.34 6.33 -5.44
C GLN A 161 -8.82 6.66 -5.64
N THR A 162 -9.40 7.30 -4.63
CA THR A 162 -10.77 7.82 -4.68
C THR A 162 -10.85 9.16 -5.40
N PRO A 163 -11.97 9.48 -6.09
CA PRO A 163 -12.16 10.78 -6.72
C PRO A 163 -12.14 11.94 -5.72
N GLU A 164 -11.80 13.13 -6.23
CA GLU A 164 -11.87 14.36 -5.45
C GLU A 164 -13.31 14.70 -5.03
N GLY A 165 -13.47 15.32 -3.86
CA GLY A 165 -14.77 15.75 -3.33
C GLY A 165 -15.64 14.60 -2.81
N VAL A 166 -15.18 13.35 -2.93
CA VAL A 166 -15.86 12.18 -2.38
C VAL A 166 -15.34 11.92 -0.98
N LYS A 167 -16.25 11.96 0.00
CA LYS A 167 -15.86 11.72 1.40
C LYS A 167 -15.38 10.28 1.59
N LYS A 168 -16.13 9.32 1.06
CA LYS A 168 -15.93 7.88 1.28
C LYS A 168 -16.48 7.08 0.10
N VAL A 169 -15.74 6.08 -0.34
CA VAL A 169 -16.19 5.05 -1.28
C VAL A 169 -16.10 3.69 -0.62
N GLN A 170 -16.98 2.77 -1.01
CA GLN A 170 -16.91 1.39 -0.55
C GLN A 170 -16.80 0.42 -1.72
N PHE A 171 -15.83 -0.48 -1.62
CA PHE A 171 -15.62 -1.55 -2.60
C PHE A 171 -15.12 -2.81 -1.87
N SER A 172 -15.05 -3.94 -2.58
CA SER A 172 -14.60 -5.20 -1.99
C SER A 172 -13.59 -5.90 -2.88
N VAL A 173 -12.48 -6.32 -2.26
CA VAL A 173 -11.37 -7.00 -2.91
C VAL A 173 -10.91 -8.14 -2.02
N ASN A 174 -10.71 -9.34 -2.58
CA ASN A 174 -10.28 -10.53 -1.84
C ASN A 174 -11.15 -10.85 -0.60
N ASP A 175 -12.47 -10.63 -0.72
CA ASP A 175 -13.45 -10.77 0.37
C ASP A 175 -13.23 -9.80 1.57
N VAL A 176 -12.43 -8.73 1.39
CA VAL A 176 -12.27 -7.62 2.32
C VAL A 176 -13.10 -6.43 1.84
N GLN A 177 -14.01 -5.94 2.68
CA GLN A 177 -14.72 -4.69 2.41
C GLN A 177 -13.85 -3.51 2.82
N ILE A 178 -13.60 -2.60 1.88
CA ILE A 178 -12.73 -1.45 2.05
C ILE A 178 -13.58 -0.19 1.94
N GLU A 179 -13.61 0.61 3.00
CA GLU A 179 -14.09 1.99 2.95
C GLU A 179 -12.88 2.92 2.86
N LEU A 180 -12.85 3.72 1.80
CA LEU A 180 -11.68 4.52 1.45
C LEU A 180 -12.11 5.95 1.15
N GLY A 181 -11.37 6.94 1.64
CA GLY A 181 -11.51 8.35 1.28
C GLY A 181 -10.19 8.96 0.80
N SER A 182 -9.31 8.12 0.25
CA SER A 182 -7.90 8.45 0.07
C SER A 182 -7.18 7.57 -0.98
N THR A 183 -5.86 7.40 -0.84
CA THR A 183 -5.03 6.58 -1.71
C THR A 183 -4.35 5.46 -0.92
N ILE A 184 -4.49 4.23 -1.39
CA ILE A 184 -3.86 3.02 -0.81
C ILE A 184 -3.02 2.28 -1.83
N PHE A 185 -1.99 1.60 -1.34
CA PHE A 185 -1.25 0.58 -2.07
C PHE A 185 -1.61 -0.80 -1.50
N MET A 186 -1.74 -1.80 -2.37
CA MET A 186 -2.20 -3.12 -1.99
C MET A 186 -1.37 -4.23 -2.65
N GLN A 187 -1.04 -5.24 -1.86
CA GLN A 187 -0.39 -6.47 -2.32
C GLN A 187 -1.08 -7.68 -1.69
N ALA A 188 -1.21 -8.76 -2.45
CA ALA A 188 -1.87 -9.98 -1.97
C ALA A 188 -1.09 -11.22 -2.40
N GLN A 189 -0.65 -12.01 -1.42
CA GLN A 189 -0.01 -13.30 -1.61
C GLN A 189 -0.89 -14.38 -0.96
N PRO A 190 -1.55 -15.25 -1.75
CA PRO A 190 -2.31 -16.37 -1.19
C PRO A 190 -1.45 -17.32 -0.35
N ALA A 191 -2.09 -18.08 0.52
CA ALA A 191 -1.40 -19.11 1.29
C ALA A 191 -0.87 -20.21 0.38
N THR A 192 0.26 -20.79 0.77
CA THR A 192 0.79 -22.04 0.18
C THR A 192 0.76 -23.14 1.24
N ALA A 193 1.19 -24.34 0.87
CA ALA A 193 1.33 -25.44 1.83
C ALA A 193 2.31 -25.14 2.98
N THR A 194 3.22 -24.17 2.79
CA THR A 194 4.31 -23.87 3.73
C THR A 194 4.36 -22.42 4.21
N THR A 195 3.63 -21.52 3.56
CA THR A 195 3.68 -20.08 3.83
C THR A 195 2.28 -19.53 4.05
N PRO A 196 2.00 -18.83 5.16
CA PRO A 196 0.70 -18.20 5.38
C PRO A 196 0.45 -17.12 4.34
N GLY A 197 -0.80 -17.01 3.89
CA GLY A 197 -1.22 -15.98 2.95
C GLY A 197 -1.40 -14.63 3.64
N GLN A 198 -1.05 -13.56 2.93
CA GLN A 198 -1.14 -12.19 3.43
C GLN A 198 -1.71 -11.25 2.38
N TYR A 199 -2.56 -10.34 2.81
CA TYR A 199 -3.04 -9.19 2.07
C TYR A 199 -2.62 -7.93 2.82
N THR A 200 -1.68 -7.18 2.26
CA THR A 200 -1.22 -5.91 2.82
C THR A 200 -1.94 -4.73 2.15
N ILE A 201 -2.38 -3.78 2.97
CA ILE A 201 -3.02 -2.55 2.53
C ILE A 201 -2.29 -1.39 3.22
N SER A 202 -1.39 -0.72 2.49
CA SER A 202 -0.60 0.41 2.96
C SER A 202 -1.33 1.71 2.63
N VAL A 203 -1.64 2.53 3.63
CA VAL A 203 -2.39 3.78 3.42
C VAL A 203 -1.42 4.93 3.21
N LEU A 204 -1.41 5.50 1.99
CA LEU A 204 -0.41 6.51 1.58
C LEU A 204 -0.84 7.92 1.98
N GLU A 205 -2.13 8.21 1.96
CA GLU A 205 -2.73 9.43 2.52
C GLU A 205 -4.12 9.11 3.07
N GLY A 206 -4.69 9.99 3.90
CA GLY A 206 -6.02 9.84 4.49
C GLY A 206 -6.15 8.62 5.43
N HIS A 207 -7.15 7.78 5.19
CA HIS A 207 -7.42 6.58 6.01
C HIS A 207 -8.23 5.54 5.24
N ALA A 208 -8.18 4.29 5.71
CA ALA A 208 -9.03 3.20 5.26
C ALA A 208 -9.69 2.49 6.45
N LEU A 209 -10.92 1.99 6.25
CA LEU A 209 -11.52 0.97 7.12
C LEU A 209 -11.54 -0.36 6.38
N LEU A 210 -10.94 -1.38 6.98
CA LEU A 210 -10.86 -2.73 6.44
C LEU A 210 -11.80 -3.62 7.25
N THR A 211 -12.76 -4.26 6.60
CA THR A 211 -13.69 -5.18 7.28
C THR A 211 -13.56 -6.58 6.70
N ALA A 212 -13.20 -7.55 7.55
CA ALA A 212 -13.15 -8.97 7.24
C ALA A 212 -13.46 -9.81 8.49
N ALA A 213 -14.05 -10.99 8.30
CA ALA A 213 -14.47 -11.89 9.38
C ALA A 213 -15.31 -11.19 10.48
N GLY A 214 -16.13 -10.19 10.10
CA GLY A 214 -16.99 -9.45 11.02
C GLY A 214 -16.27 -8.41 11.90
N GLN A 215 -14.97 -8.19 11.71
CA GLN A 215 -14.18 -7.19 12.43
C GLN A 215 -13.75 -6.06 11.49
N THR A 216 -13.81 -4.82 11.98
CA THR A 216 -13.38 -3.63 11.25
C THR A 216 -12.12 -3.06 11.87
N LEU A 217 -11.08 -2.91 11.05
CA LEU A 217 -9.82 -2.25 11.40
C LEU A 217 -9.76 -0.87 10.73
N TYR A 218 -9.48 0.17 11.53
CA TYR A 218 -9.07 1.48 11.01
C TYR A 218 -7.57 1.51 10.73
N VAL A 219 -7.18 2.02 9.56
CA VAL A 219 -5.78 2.16 9.16
C VAL A 219 -5.56 3.63 8.74
N PRO A 220 -4.81 4.42 9.52
CA PRO A 220 -4.46 5.80 9.15
C PRO A 220 -3.35 5.83 8.09
N ALA A 221 -3.14 6.99 7.46
CA ALA A 221 -2.00 7.22 6.59
C ALA A 221 -0.65 6.97 7.29
N GLY A 222 0.31 6.40 6.55
CA GLY A 222 1.60 5.96 7.08
C GLY A 222 1.53 4.67 7.89
N ALA A 223 0.39 3.97 7.86
CA ALA A 223 0.20 2.67 8.50
C ALA A 223 -0.27 1.63 7.48
N GLU A 224 -0.18 0.37 7.89
CA GLU A 224 -0.56 -0.79 7.08
C GLU A 224 -1.60 -1.63 7.81
N GLY A 225 -2.56 -2.17 7.07
CA GLY A 225 -3.42 -3.26 7.53
C GLY A 225 -3.01 -4.58 6.86
N ILE A 226 -3.05 -5.67 7.62
CA ILE A 226 -2.79 -7.02 7.13
C ILE A 226 -4.06 -7.86 7.34
N VAL A 227 -4.48 -8.56 6.29
CA VAL A 227 -5.55 -9.56 6.34
C VAL A 227 -4.98 -10.92 5.94
N PRO A 228 -5.12 -11.97 6.77
CA PRO A 228 -4.74 -13.32 6.37
C PRO A 228 -5.53 -13.78 5.14
N LEU A 229 -4.85 -14.46 4.20
CA LEU A 229 -5.48 -15.07 3.01
C LEU A 229 -5.42 -16.60 3.07
N ASP A 230 -6.41 -17.27 2.48
CA ASP A 230 -6.38 -18.71 2.20
C ASP A 230 -5.63 -19.02 0.89
N THR A 231 -5.64 -20.29 0.47
CA THR A 231 -4.95 -20.75 -0.75
C THR A 231 -5.64 -20.29 -2.04
N GLN A 232 -6.87 -19.79 -1.94
CA GLN A 232 -7.64 -19.20 -3.03
C GLN A 232 -7.52 -17.66 -3.06
N GLY A 233 -6.73 -17.07 -2.16
CA GLY A 233 -6.55 -15.62 -2.06
C GLY A 233 -7.73 -14.89 -1.43
N ARG A 234 -8.59 -15.58 -0.67
CA ARG A 234 -9.73 -15.00 0.05
C ARG A 234 -9.36 -14.70 1.50
N ALA A 235 -9.94 -13.65 2.06
CA ALA A 235 -9.77 -13.32 3.48
C ALA A 235 -10.15 -14.52 4.38
N SER A 236 -9.18 -14.98 5.18
CA SER A 236 -9.32 -16.16 6.05
C SER A 236 -9.30 -15.80 7.54
N GLY A 237 -9.14 -14.52 7.88
CA GLY A 237 -9.08 -14.04 9.26
C GLY A 237 -9.46 -12.57 9.40
N THR A 238 -9.35 -12.08 10.63
CA THR A 238 -9.63 -10.67 10.97
C THR A 238 -8.47 -9.77 10.54
N PRO A 239 -8.75 -8.51 10.13
CA PRO A 239 -7.71 -7.54 9.83
C PRO A 239 -6.94 -7.12 11.10
N VAL A 240 -5.62 -6.97 10.99
CA VAL A 240 -4.74 -6.47 12.06
C VAL A 240 -3.81 -5.39 11.52
N LEU A 241 -3.22 -4.57 12.41
CA LEU A 241 -2.19 -3.61 11.96
C LEU A 241 -0.92 -4.34 11.54
N GLY A 242 -0.35 -3.88 10.43
CA GLY A 242 0.92 -4.33 9.88
C GLY A 242 2.05 -3.34 10.10
N TYR A 243 3.16 -3.62 9.43
CA TYR A 243 4.35 -2.78 9.49
C TYR A 243 4.50 -1.98 8.20
N TYR A 244 4.24 -0.68 8.26
CA TYR A 244 4.44 0.20 7.13
C TYR A 244 5.93 0.49 6.94
N ARG A 245 6.50 0.01 5.83
CA ARG A 245 7.89 0.24 5.44
C ARG A 245 7.98 1.35 4.41
N ASP A 246 8.62 2.46 4.77
CA ASP A 246 8.87 3.57 3.84
C ASP A 246 9.62 3.10 2.59
N SER A 247 10.54 2.14 2.73
CA SER A 247 11.27 1.54 1.59
C SER A 247 10.36 0.81 0.60
N GLU A 248 9.23 0.25 1.03
CA GLU A 248 8.31 -0.48 0.15
C GLU A 248 7.39 0.47 -0.62
N VAL A 249 7.14 1.67 -0.10
CA VAL A 249 6.26 2.67 -0.73
C VAL A 249 7.02 3.78 -1.48
N ALA A 250 8.34 3.91 -1.26
CA ALA A 250 9.15 5.02 -1.77
C ALA A 250 9.14 5.16 -3.30
N HIS A 251 9.07 4.04 -4.02
CA HIS A 251 9.17 4.00 -5.49
C HIS A 251 7.81 3.84 -6.18
N LEU A 252 6.69 3.98 -5.44
CA LEU A 252 5.36 3.79 -6.00
C LEU A 252 5.06 4.84 -7.09
N PRO A 253 4.44 4.44 -8.22
CA PRO A 253 4.17 5.33 -9.35
C PRO A 253 2.94 6.24 -9.13
N VAL A 254 2.93 6.99 -8.04
CA VAL A 254 1.80 7.84 -7.63
C VAL A 254 1.59 9.06 -8.55
N SER A 255 2.57 9.40 -9.40
CA SER A 255 2.49 10.49 -10.37
C SER A 255 1.52 10.24 -11.52
N VAL A 256 1.15 8.98 -11.78
CA VAL A 256 0.15 8.60 -12.81
C VAL A 256 -1.27 8.67 -12.25
N LEU A 257 -1.42 8.81 -10.94
CA LEU A 257 -2.74 8.95 -10.32
C LEU A 257 -3.35 10.33 -10.66
N PRO A 258 -4.67 10.43 -10.88
CA PRO A 258 -5.30 11.70 -11.27
C PRO A 258 -5.10 12.83 -10.26
N LYS A 259 -5.11 12.50 -8.96
CA LYS A 259 -4.78 13.44 -7.89
C LYS A 259 -3.33 13.20 -7.46
N SER A 260 -2.54 14.28 -7.49
CA SER A 260 -1.22 14.28 -6.89
C SER A 260 -1.32 14.13 -5.37
N ILE A 261 -0.54 13.22 -4.82
CA ILE A 261 -0.47 12.96 -3.37
C ILE A 261 0.96 13.09 -2.89
N GLN A 262 1.13 13.31 -1.59
CA GLN A 262 2.40 13.11 -0.90
C GLN A 262 2.25 11.85 -0.07
N ILE A 263 3.14 10.89 -0.27
CA ILE A 263 3.13 9.65 0.51
C ILE A 263 3.48 10.02 1.94
N THR A 264 2.60 9.66 2.87
CA THR A 264 2.80 9.86 4.30
C THR A 264 3.90 8.89 4.75
N PRO A 265 4.97 9.37 5.41
CA PRO A 265 5.97 8.51 6.02
C PRO A 265 5.35 7.60 7.07
N SER A 266 6.07 6.55 7.44
CA SER A 266 5.63 5.63 8.49
C SER A 266 5.22 6.40 9.74
N VAL A 267 4.10 6.01 10.34
CA VAL A 267 3.68 6.53 11.65
C VAL A 267 4.79 6.27 12.70
N VAL A 268 5.63 5.25 12.46
CA VAL A 268 6.81 4.91 13.28
C VAL A 268 8.00 5.83 13.01
N ASP A 269 8.12 6.45 11.83
CA ASP A 269 9.20 7.41 11.54
C ASP A 269 8.78 8.85 11.89
N ALA A 270 7.49 9.17 11.83
CA ALA A 270 6.91 10.45 12.27
C ALA A 270 7.08 10.73 13.79
N ILE A 271 7.48 9.70 14.55
CA ILE A 271 7.86 9.82 15.97
C ILE A 271 9.35 10.20 16.16
N GLY A 272 10.17 10.23 15.10
CA GLY A 272 11.58 10.63 15.15
C GLY A 272 12.51 9.56 15.75
N ILE A 273 12.14 8.30 15.59
CA ILE A 273 12.68 7.18 16.35
C ILE A 273 13.71 6.42 15.49
N GLY A 274 15.00 6.54 15.87
CA GLY A 274 16.08 5.78 15.23
C GLY A 274 15.93 4.26 15.39
N THR A 275 16.42 3.52 14.40
CA THR A 275 16.25 2.07 14.17
C THR A 275 16.96 1.15 15.18
N ASP A 276 17.67 1.68 16.17
CA ASP A 276 18.39 0.87 17.15
C ASP A 276 17.46 0.48 18.32
N VAL A 277 16.70 -0.60 18.14
CA VAL A 277 16.19 -1.40 19.27
C VAL A 277 16.97 -2.70 19.25
N THR A 278 17.95 -2.84 20.14
CA THR A 278 18.58 -4.14 20.38
C THR A 278 17.63 -4.98 21.23
N SER A 279 17.58 -6.28 20.95
CA SER A 279 16.70 -7.29 21.54
C SER A 279 16.84 -7.52 23.05
N SER A 280 17.47 -6.62 23.81
CA SER A 280 17.59 -6.67 25.28
C SER A 280 16.64 -5.74 26.04
N ASN A 281 15.74 -5.01 25.36
CA ASN A 281 14.80 -4.07 25.99
C ASN A 281 13.42 -4.70 26.20
N VAL A 282 13.38 -5.96 26.67
CA VAL A 282 12.12 -6.65 26.93
C VAL A 282 11.58 -6.19 28.29
N PRO A 283 10.40 -5.54 28.34
CA PRO A 283 9.86 -5.02 29.59
C PRO A 283 9.27 -6.12 30.46
N ASP A 284 9.43 -5.96 31.78
CA ASP A 284 8.86 -6.86 32.76
C ASP A 284 7.36 -6.61 32.96
N VAL A 285 6.61 -7.68 33.21
CA VAL A 285 5.23 -7.58 33.67
C VAL A 285 5.22 -6.90 35.03
N GLY A 286 4.44 -5.84 35.18
CA GLY A 286 4.49 -5.06 36.41
C GLY A 286 3.48 -3.93 36.46
N ILE A 287 3.53 -3.20 37.57
CA ILE A 287 2.84 -1.92 37.71
C ILE A 287 3.80 -0.84 37.24
N TRP A 288 3.35 0.02 36.35
CA TRP A 288 4.12 1.09 35.73
C TRP A 288 3.46 2.42 36.05
N ASN A 289 4.27 3.43 36.30
CA ASN A 289 3.82 4.81 36.26
C ASN A 289 3.75 5.25 34.81
N TYR A 290 2.70 5.95 34.43
CA TYR A 290 2.57 6.55 33.11
C TYR A 290 2.08 7.98 33.22
N GLY A 291 2.36 8.77 32.20
CA GLY A 291 1.73 10.05 32.00
C GLY A 291 1.65 10.40 30.53
N TYR A 292 0.67 11.23 30.19
CA TYR A 292 0.60 11.84 28.88
C TYR A 292 0.56 13.35 28.99
N LYS A 293 1.22 14.01 28.04
CA LYS A 293 1.32 15.47 27.97
C LYS A 293 0.85 15.95 26.62
N LEU A 294 -0.04 16.93 26.61
CA LEU A 294 -0.53 17.55 25.38
C LEU A 294 0.59 18.35 24.70
N ILE A 295 0.89 18.03 23.45
CA ILE A 295 1.88 18.75 22.62
C ILE A 295 1.16 19.75 21.73
N SER A 296 0.10 19.31 21.06
CA SER A 296 -0.69 20.13 20.15
C SER A 296 -2.17 19.84 20.32
N SER A 297 -3.00 20.90 20.26
CA SER A 297 -4.44 20.81 20.33
C SER A 297 -5.10 21.39 19.09
N CYS A 298 -6.36 21.03 18.88
CA CYS A 298 -7.19 21.61 17.84
C CYS A 298 -8.11 22.68 18.44
N ALA A 299 -8.25 23.80 17.73
CA ALA A 299 -9.08 24.91 18.17
C ALA A 299 -10.53 24.45 18.38
N GLY A 300 -11.12 24.84 19.52
CA GLY A 300 -12.52 24.51 19.86
C GLY A 300 -12.74 23.19 20.60
N TRP A 301 -11.69 22.41 20.89
CA TRP A 301 -11.79 21.18 21.69
C TRP A 301 -11.09 21.32 23.04
N ASN A 302 -11.86 21.14 24.12
CA ASN A 302 -11.32 20.97 25.47
C ASN A 302 -10.84 19.52 25.63
N LEU A 303 -9.58 19.30 25.29
CA LEU A 303 -8.91 18.03 25.52
C LEU A 303 -8.65 17.81 27.01
N PRO A 304 -8.66 16.55 27.50
CA PRO A 304 -8.33 16.27 28.89
C PRO A 304 -6.95 16.85 29.24
N PRO A 305 -6.77 17.43 30.44
CA PRO A 305 -5.45 17.88 30.90
C PRO A 305 -4.48 16.70 30.97
N ASP A 306 -3.19 17.01 31.02
CA ASP A 306 -2.12 16.05 31.30
C ASP A 306 -2.55 15.11 32.43
N LEU A 307 -2.55 13.80 32.18
CA LEU A 307 -2.83 12.81 33.21
C LEU A 307 -1.57 12.02 33.51
N SER A 308 -1.48 11.58 34.77
CA SER A 308 -0.55 10.57 35.20
C SER A 308 -1.26 9.55 36.08
N GLY A 309 -0.72 8.34 36.14
CA GLY A 309 -1.32 7.27 36.91
C GLY A 309 -0.46 6.02 36.96
N LYS A 310 -1.03 4.97 37.54
CA LYS A 310 -0.44 3.63 37.57
C LYS A 310 -1.23 2.70 36.66
N VAL A 311 -0.51 1.86 35.94
CA VAL A 311 -1.10 0.87 35.04
C VAL A 311 -0.39 -0.46 35.15
N ARG A 312 -1.13 -1.56 35.02
CA ARG A 312 -0.52 -2.88 34.86
C ARG A 312 -0.25 -3.14 33.39
N ILE A 313 1.00 -3.47 33.07
CA ILE A 313 1.40 -3.94 31.73
C ILE A 313 1.57 -5.45 31.75
N THR A 314 0.96 -6.14 30.79
CA THR A 314 1.06 -7.59 30.61
C THR A 314 1.31 -7.92 29.14
N PHE A 315 2.27 -8.80 28.83
CA PHE A 315 2.61 -9.16 27.44
C PHE A 315 2.02 -10.50 27.04
N SER A 316 1.72 -10.66 25.75
CA SER A 316 1.46 -11.98 25.17
C SER A 316 2.74 -12.83 25.16
N THR A 317 2.59 -14.15 25.15
CA THR A 317 3.72 -15.09 25.22
C THR A 317 4.71 -14.92 24.06
N ASP A 318 4.19 -14.65 22.86
CA ASP A 318 4.95 -14.38 21.63
C ASP A 318 5.38 -12.90 21.49
N ARG A 319 5.03 -12.07 22.47
CA ARG A 319 5.26 -10.61 22.51
C ARG A 319 4.66 -9.86 21.33
N SER A 320 3.72 -10.45 20.58
CA SER A 320 3.01 -9.77 19.49
C SER A 320 2.07 -8.69 19.99
N SER A 321 1.72 -8.69 21.28
CA SER A 321 0.90 -7.66 21.90
C SER A 321 1.24 -7.44 23.37
N PHE A 322 0.78 -6.30 23.91
CA PHE A 322 0.70 -6.11 25.35
C PHE A 322 -0.62 -5.44 25.74
N ALA A 323 -1.06 -5.67 26.96
CA ALA A 323 -2.22 -5.03 27.56
C ALA A 323 -1.77 -3.98 28.58
N LEU A 324 -2.29 -2.76 28.45
CA LEU A 324 -2.22 -1.67 29.41
C LEU A 324 -3.59 -1.59 30.10
N ASN A 325 -3.71 -2.16 31.31
CA ASN A 325 -5.01 -2.52 31.91
C ASN A 325 -5.84 -3.43 30.97
N THR A 326 -6.98 -2.95 30.46
CA THR A 326 -7.86 -3.66 29.53
C THR A 326 -7.55 -3.34 28.06
N ASP A 327 -6.69 -2.37 27.81
CA ASP A 327 -6.41 -1.87 26.46
C ASP A 327 -5.26 -2.65 25.83
N THR A 328 -5.54 -3.35 24.74
CA THR A 328 -4.53 -4.16 24.02
C THR A 328 -3.86 -3.36 22.90
N TYR A 329 -2.53 -3.40 22.90
CA TYR A 329 -1.64 -2.82 21.90
C TYR A 329 -1.01 -3.94 21.08
N GLN A 330 -1.01 -3.80 19.76
CA GLN A 330 -0.45 -4.77 18.82
C GLN A 330 0.92 -4.30 18.35
N ARG A 331 1.89 -5.20 18.31
CA ARG A 331 3.26 -4.90 17.88
C ARG A 331 3.25 -4.65 16.37
N VAL A 332 3.69 -3.47 15.95
CA VAL A 332 3.84 -3.11 14.53
C VAL A 332 5.30 -3.16 14.09
N SER A 333 6.26 -2.95 15.00
CA SER A 333 7.68 -3.17 14.75
C SER A 333 8.40 -3.56 16.03
N GLU A 334 9.69 -3.89 15.97
CA GLU A 334 10.44 -4.28 17.16
C GLU A 334 10.40 -3.15 18.22
N GLY A 335 9.84 -3.49 19.39
CA GLY A 335 9.67 -2.54 20.49
C GLY A 335 8.55 -1.52 20.32
N VAL A 336 7.87 -1.44 19.16
CA VAL A 336 6.79 -0.48 18.88
C VAL A 336 5.43 -1.17 18.79
N TYR A 337 4.47 -0.66 19.55
CA TYR A 337 3.13 -1.20 19.61
C TYR A 337 2.10 -0.10 19.40
N VAL A 338 1.05 -0.45 18.69
CA VAL A 338 -0.01 0.46 18.29
C VAL A 338 -1.36 -0.06 18.77
N ARG A 339 -2.21 0.83 19.25
CA ARG A 339 -3.62 0.57 19.52
C ARG A 339 -4.49 1.59 18.82
N ASN A 340 -5.57 1.11 18.20
CA ASN A 340 -6.65 1.95 17.73
C ASN A 340 -7.81 1.89 18.72
N ALA A 341 -8.36 3.06 19.05
CA ALA A 341 -9.57 3.16 19.86
C ALA A 341 -10.55 4.13 19.21
N PRO A 342 -11.70 3.65 18.72
CA PRO A 342 -12.77 4.55 18.32
C PRO A 342 -13.27 5.32 19.56
N TYR A 343 -13.41 6.63 19.43
CA TYR A 343 -13.97 7.50 20.45
C TYR A 343 -14.81 8.59 19.79
N LYS A 344 -16.14 8.49 19.96
CA LYS A 344 -17.10 9.35 19.25
C LYS A 344 -16.83 9.31 17.73
N ASP A 345 -16.57 10.47 17.12
CA ASP A 345 -16.32 10.62 15.67
C ASP A 345 -14.82 10.58 15.32
N ALA A 346 -13.96 10.22 16.29
CA ALA A 346 -12.52 10.14 16.12
C ALA A 346 -12.00 8.72 16.31
N VAL A 347 -10.87 8.40 15.69
CA VAL A 347 -10.06 7.22 16.02
C VAL A 347 -8.77 7.68 16.67
N TRP A 348 -8.54 7.21 17.88
CA TRP A 348 -7.31 7.45 18.63
C TRP A 348 -6.30 6.36 18.30
N LEU A 349 -5.15 6.78 17.79
CA LEU A 349 -4.00 5.96 17.49
C LEU A 349 -2.96 6.18 18.59
N TYR A 350 -2.77 5.18 19.42
CA TYR A 350 -1.78 5.17 20.49
C TYR A 350 -0.57 4.40 20.01
N THR A 351 0.58 5.04 19.90
CA THR A 351 1.84 4.43 19.49
C THR A 351 2.82 4.49 20.66
N LEU A 352 3.23 3.34 21.18
CA LEU A 352 4.14 3.21 22.31
C LEU A 352 5.39 2.44 21.88
N ARG A 353 6.56 2.91 22.30
CA ARG A 353 7.86 2.28 22.14
C ARG A 353 8.50 2.03 23.49
N PHE A 354 8.96 0.80 23.74
CA PHE A 354 9.81 0.53 24.90
C PHE A 354 11.26 0.93 24.62
N THR A 355 11.81 1.80 25.46
CA THR A 355 13.18 2.32 25.36
C THR A 355 14.15 1.55 26.25
N SER A 356 13.64 0.84 27.26
CA SER A 356 14.39 -0.09 28.11
C SER A 356 13.45 -1.16 28.69
N ALA A 357 13.98 -2.08 29.51
CA ALA A 357 13.17 -3.03 30.27
C ALA A 357 12.20 -2.36 31.28
N THR A 358 12.44 -1.09 31.62
CA THR A 358 11.70 -0.36 32.66
C THR A 358 11.17 1.00 32.20
N ALA A 359 11.28 1.33 30.91
CA ALA A 359 10.82 2.62 30.37
C ALA A 359 10.17 2.47 28.99
N PHE A 360 9.15 3.29 28.74
CA PHE A 360 8.56 3.47 27.42
C PHE A 360 8.25 4.94 27.14
N GLU A 361 8.22 5.28 25.88
CA GLU A 361 7.78 6.56 25.34
C GLU A 361 6.78 6.35 24.22
N GLY A 362 6.05 7.37 23.81
CA GLY A 362 5.13 7.23 22.71
C GLY A 362 4.39 8.50 22.36
N LYS A 363 3.50 8.37 21.38
CA LYS A 363 2.58 9.43 20.99
C LYS A 363 1.16 8.90 20.93
N ILE A 364 0.21 9.76 21.24
CA ILE A 364 -1.22 9.52 21.00
C ILE A 364 -1.67 10.57 19.99
N THR A 365 -2.28 10.11 18.90
CA THR A 365 -2.83 10.98 17.87
C THR A 365 -4.31 10.66 17.68
N ALA A 366 -5.15 11.69 17.56
CA ALA A 366 -6.58 11.49 17.31
C ALA A 366 -6.93 11.95 15.88
N TRP A 367 -7.56 11.08 15.10
CA TRP A 367 -7.94 11.34 13.72
C TRP A 367 -9.45 11.45 13.61
N TRP A 368 -9.97 12.53 13.05
CA TRP A 368 -11.39 12.66 12.70
C TRP A 368 -11.61 12.43 11.22
N ALA A 369 -12.79 11.92 10.88
CA ALA A 369 -13.18 11.68 9.49
C ALA A 369 -13.31 12.96 8.63
N GLN A 370 -13.26 14.17 9.22
CA GLN A 370 -13.58 15.42 8.51
C GLN A 370 -12.58 16.58 8.68
N ASP A 371 -11.54 16.48 9.51
CA ASP A 371 -10.75 17.66 9.93
C ASP A 371 -9.25 17.60 9.59
N LYS A 372 -8.69 18.80 9.34
CA LYS A 372 -7.28 19.06 9.01
C LYS A 372 -6.34 19.16 10.23
N CYS A 373 -6.84 18.90 11.44
CA CYS A 373 -6.06 19.03 12.67
C CYS A 373 -6.11 17.72 13.48
N VAL A 374 -4.93 17.27 13.93
CA VAL A 374 -4.72 16.04 14.70
C VAL A 374 -4.02 16.45 16.00
N PRO A 375 -4.65 16.37 17.19
CA PRO A 375 -3.97 16.63 18.43
C PRO A 375 -2.97 15.53 18.70
N VAL A 376 -1.88 15.90 19.34
CA VAL A 376 -0.78 14.99 19.64
C VAL A 376 -0.46 15.10 21.12
N TYR A 377 -0.38 13.95 21.78
CA TYR A 377 0.18 13.82 23.12
C TYR A 377 1.50 13.08 23.05
N THR A 378 2.45 13.43 23.90
CA THR A 378 3.50 12.48 24.28
C THR A 378 2.97 11.57 25.38
N VAL A 379 3.43 10.33 25.40
CA VAL A 379 3.25 9.41 26.51
C VAL A 379 4.63 9.00 27.00
N THR A 380 4.80 8.96 28.30
CA THR A 380 5.97 8.37 28.93
C THR A 380 5.53 7.44 30.03
N GLY A 381 6.31 6.40 30.29
CA GLY A 381 6.10 5.57 31.45
C GLY A 381 7.38 4.90 31.92
N SER A 382 7.37 4.57 33.21
CA SER A 382 8.48 3.88 33.87
C SER A 382 7.94 2.93 34.92
N GLN A 383 8.56 1.76 35.04
CA GLN A 383 8.18 0.74 36.01
C GLN A 383 8.38 1.21 37.46
#